data_AF-A0A1Y5K047-F1
#
_entry.id   AF-A0A1Y5K047-F1
#
_cell.length_a   1.000
_cell.length_b   1.000
_cell.length_c   1.000
_cell.angle_alpha   90.00
_cell.angle_beta   90.00
_cell.angle_gamma   90.00
#
_symmetry.space_group_name_H-M   'P 1'
#
loop_
_entity.id
_entity.type
_entity.pdbx_description
1 polymer ?
#
loop_
_entity_poly.entity_id
_entity_poly.type
_entity_poly.pdbx_seq_one_letter_code
_entity_poly.pdbx_strand_id
1 'polypeptide(L)'
;MRQNKRKKAVAMLAALTMTASLHATIAFGAGNAAPSVQFQIGSLNAVDNNGTFELMQAPYIEKGVAMVPARAFAEGLDAKLTWNDTDRTIQMERAGLTVLLTVGQDSVTGTYVKGIKLPAKVVIKQGQAFIPAKGVADLLAANTTWENTGRKVFIQAKAETVSHQFSFDQGQDGWEGGFADLPVAYNPNIYNLEFRRGLIDLSDNKSNYGLKMVGMNRSDDLFMFVTKKISGLEPKKTYDASVAFKLYTDVPGGMIGAGGSPGESVYIKAGFVATKPEALRLDHVHGEEPYFILNADKGNQAQDGADLKNVGNMVVPDDSVEGFQAKPMSHQATLKSNDKGELFVIIGSDSGFEGLTTWYLDDVQIDLTPKG
;
A
#
# COMPACT_ATOMS: atom_id res chain seq x y z
N MET A 1 7.70 64.20 -61.68
CA MET A 1 8.98 63.98 -62.40
C MET A 1 9.87 63.12 -61.52
N ARG A 2 10.34 61.97 -62.05
CA ARG A 2 11.59 61.20 -61.81
C ARG A 2 12.40 61.47 -60.52
N GLN A 3 13.08 60.53 -59.86
CA GLN A 3 13.32 59.08 -59.90
C GLN A 3 14.47 58.84 -58.89
N ASN A 4 14.69 57.59 -58.46
CA ASN A 4 16.00 57.00 -58.07
C ASN A 4 16.66 57.44 -56.75
N LYS A 5 17.54 56.67 -56.10
CA LYS A 5 17.86 55.23 -55.97
C LYS A 5 19.04 55.20 -54.97
N ARG A 6 18.97 54.34 -53.96
CA ARG A 6 20.04 53.57 -53.27
C ARG A 6 21.45 54.17 -53.07
N LYS A 7 21.91 54.19 -51.81
CA LYS A 7 23.23 53.71 -51.29
C LYS A 7 23.00 53.28 -49.81
N LYS A 8 23.13 52.00 -49.39
CA LYS A 8 24.33 51.28 -48.87
C LYS A 8 25.25 52.18 -48.02
N ALA A 9 25.77 51.87 -46.83
CA ALA A 9 25.67 50.82 -45.79
C ALA A 9 26.69 51.24 -44.67
N VAL A 10 26.71 50.53 -43.52
CA VAL A 10 27.78 50.50 -42.47
C VAL A 10 27.68 51.62 -41.40
N ALA A 11 27.79 51.42 -40.08
CA ALA A 11 27.72 50.26 -39.17
C ALA A 11 27.65 50.75 -37.70
N MET A 12 27.08 49.90 -36.84
CA MET A 12 27.40 49.61 -35.43
C MET A 12 27.80 50.74 -34.45
N LEU A 13 26.99 50.88 -33.39
CA LEU A 13 27.52 50.70 -32.04
C LEU A 13 26.49 49.94 -31.18
N ALA A 14 26.96 48.85 -30.58
CA ALA A 14 26.20 47.90 -29.80
C ALA A 14 25.93 48.43 -28.37
N ALA A 15 24.69 48.30 -27.91
CA ALA A 15 24.35 48.29 -26.50
C ALA A 15 23.81 46.90 -26.15
N LEU A 16 24.62 46.17 -25.40
CA LEU A 16 24.39 44.81 -24.95
C LEU A 16 23.37 44.84 -23.80
N THR A 17 22.13 44.42 -24.05
CA THR A 17 21.19 44.05 -22.97
C THR A 17 20.95 42.55 -23.06
N MET A 18 21.69 41.79 -22.26
CA MET A 18 21.38 40.39 -21.98
C MET A 18 20.12 40.35 -21.10
N THR A 19 18.95 40.24 -21.71
CA THR A 19 17.77 39.72 -21.02
C THR A 19 17.85 38.21 -21.04
N ALA A 20 18.32 37.63 -19.92
CA ALA A 20 18.14 36.21 -19.67
C ALA A 20 16.64 35.93 -19.49
N SER A 21 15.98 35.53 -20.57
CA SER A 21 14.66 34.90 -20.49
C SER A 21 14.83 33.54 -19.83
N LEU A 22 14.56 33.47 -18.52
CA LEU A 22 14.32 32.19 -17.84
C LEU A 22 13.15 31.51 -18.56
N HIS A 23 13.47 30.50 -19.38
CA HIS A 23 12.49 29.48 -19.71
C HIS A 23 12.39 28.59 -18.47
N ALA A 24 11.43 28.88 -17.59
CA ALA A 24 10.98 27.88 -16.64
C ALA A 24 10.31 26.78 -17.47
N THR A 25 11.06 25.75 -17.83
CA THR A 25 10.47 24.45 -18.18
C THR A 25 9.79 23.96 -16.91
N ILE A 26 8.48 24.19 -16.82
CA ILE A 26 7.64 23.48 -15.89
C ILE A 26 7.62 22.04 -16.41
N ALA A 27 8.54 21.22 -15.91
CA ALA A 27 8.34 19.79 -15.93
C ALA A 27 7.15 19.53 -15.00
N PHE A 28 5.95 19.52 -15.57
CA PHE A 28 4.83 18.87 -14.92
C PHE A 28 5.28 17.43 -14.73
N GLY A 29 5.51 17.03 -13.48
CA GLY A 29 5.64 15.63 -13.16
C GLY A 29 4.44 14.93 -13.77
N ALA A 30 4.68 14.00 -14.69
CA ALA A 30 3.67 13.05 -15.09
C ALA A 30 3.24 12.37 -13.79
N GLY A 31 2.07 12.76 -13.27
CA GLY A 31 1.46 12.00 -12.19
C GLY A 31 1.37 10.58 -12.69
N ASN A 32 1.85 9.62 -11.89
CA ASN A 32 1.70 8.19 -12.15
C ASN A 32 0.21 7.83 -12.04
N ALA A 33 -0.62 8.32 -12.96
CA ALA A 33 -1.96 7.82 -13.14
C ALA A 33 -1.83 6.36 -13.56
N ALA A 34 -2.61 5.48 -12.93
CA ALA A 34 -2.61 4.07 -13.28
C ALA A 34 -2.80 3.90 -14.80
N PRO A 35 -2.05 2.99 -15.46
CA PRO A 35 -2.15 2.76 -16.90
C PRO A 35 -3.60 2.62 -17.34
N SER A 36 -4.01 3.36 -18.36
CA SER A 36 -5.38 3.35 -18.84
C SER A 36 -5.47 3.51 -20.34
N VAL A 37 -6.54 2.96 -20.91
CA VAL A 37 -6.88 3.09 -22.32
C VAL A 37 -8.39 3.17 -22.53
N GLN A 38 -8.79 4.08 -23.40
CA GLN A 38 -10.15 4.33 -23.79
C GLN A 38 -10.32 4.05 -25.28
N PHE A 39 -11.30 3.21 -25.60
CA PHE A 39 -11.69 2.87 -26.95
C PHE A 39 -13.10 3.40 -27.23
N GLN A 40 -13.31 4.02 -28.40
CA GLN A 40 -14.65 4.37 -28.89
C GLN A 40 -15.08 3.40 -29.99
N ILE A 41 -16.22 2.74 -29.81
CA ILE A 41 -16.73 1.76 -30.78
C ILE A 41 -16.91 2.41 -32.16
N GLY A 42 -16.31 1.80 -33.19
CA GLY A 42 -16.36 2.29 -34.57
C GLY A 42 -15.38 3.42 -34.90
N SER A 43 -14.57 3.88 -33.94
CA SER A 43 -13.54 4.90 -34.15
C SER A 43 -12.16 4.29 -34.36
N LEU A 44 -11.34 4.89 -35.22
CA LEU A 44 -9.91 4.58 -35.31
C LEU A 44 -9.07 5.34 -34.27
N ASN A 45 -9.66 6.21 -33.47
CA ASN A 45 -8.93 6.92 -32.42
C ASN A 45 -9.18 6.28 -31.05
N ALA A 46 -8.10 6.06 -30.31
CA ALA A 46 -8.10 5.69 -28.90
C ALA A 46 -7.34 6.73 -28.08
N VAL A 47 -7.52 6.70 -26.76
CA VAL A 47 -6.85 7.61 -25.83
C VAL A 47 -6.24 6.80 -24.69
N ASP A 48 -4.95 7.00 -24.41
CA ASP A 48 -4.26 6.47 -23.23
C ASP A 48 -3.74 7.61 -22.35
N ASN A 49 -2.89 7.28 -21.37
CA ASN A 49 -2.25 8.27 -20.50
C ASN A 49 -1.30 9.24 -21.23
N ASN A 50 -0.85 8.89 -22.45
CA ASN A 50 0.03 9.71 -23.29
C ASN A 50 -0.73 10.59 -24.29
N GLY A 51 -2.04 10.39 -24.44
CA GLY A 51 -2.91 11.19 -25.29
C GLY A 51 -3.65 10.35 -26.32
N THR A 52 -4.03 10.99 -27.43
CA THR A 52 -4.78 10.32 -28.51
C THR A 52 -3.83 9.62 -29.47
N PHE A 53 -4.15 8.40 -29.88
CA PHE A 53 -3.41 7.62 -30.86
C PHE A 53 -4.34 6.88 -31.82
N GLU A 54 -3.81 6.51 -33.00
CA GLU A 54 -4.56 5.86 -34.06
C GLU A 54 -4.47 4.33 -33.97
N LEU A 55 -5.61 3.68 -34.18
CA LEU A 55 -5.79 2.24 -34.26
C LEU A 55 -5.77 1.81 -35.72
N MET A 56 -5.14 0.67 -35.99
CA MET A 56 -5.23 0.05 -37.32
C MET A 56 -6.66 -0.36 -37.67
N GLN A 57 -7.46 -0.75 -36.67
CA GLN A 57 -8.85 -1.14 -36.84
C GLN A 57 -9.70 -0.68 -35.67
N ALA A 58 -10.94 -0.32 -35.97
CA ALA A 58 -11.87 0.16 -34.97
C ALA A 58 -12.34 -0.99 -34.04
N PRO A 59 -12.47 -0.71 -32.73
CA PRO A 59 -13.10 -1.61 -31.79
C PRO A 59 -14.59 -1.73 -32.12
N TYR A 60 -15.18 -2.90 -31.85
CA TYR A 60 -16.57 -3.20 -32.24
C TYR A 60 -17.31 -3.95 -31.15
N ILE A 61 -18.64 -4.03 -31.27
CA ILE A 61 -19.48 -4.86 -30.40
C ILE A 61 -19.82 -6.16 -31.13
N GLU A 62 -19.62 -7.30 -30.49
CA GLU A 62 -20.07 -8.61 -30.95
C GLU A 62 -20.99 -9.23 -29.91
N LYS A 63 -22.28 -9.41 -30.26
CA LYS A 63 -23.28 -10.01 -29.35
C LYS A 63 -23.29 -9.38 -27.94
N GLY A 64 -23.14 -8.06 -27.86
CA GLY A 64 -23.10 -7.32 -26.59
C GLY A 64 -21.72 -7.24 -25.92
N VAL A 65 -20.67 -7.84 -26.50
CA VAL A 65 -19.30 -7.82 -25.97
C VAL A 65 -18.46 -6.80 -26.72
N ALA A 66 -17.77 -5.92 -25.98
CA ALA A 66 -16.78 -5.00 -26.57
C ALA A 66 -15.50 -5.75 -26.94
N MET A 67 -15.21 -5.77 -28.24
CA MET A 67 -14.03 -6.35 -28.85
C MET A 67 -13.04 -5.23 -29.19
N VAL A 68 -11.85 -5.28 -28.58
CA VAL A 68 -10.83 -4.24 -28.72
C VAL A 68 -9.54 -4.81 -29.32
N PRO A 69 -8.74 -3.99 -30.03
CA PRO A 69 -7.44 -4.42 -30.55
C PRO A 69 -6.49 -4.86 -29.42
N ALA A 70 -6.02 -6.09 -29.47
CA ALA A 70 -5.24 -6.70 -28.39
C ALA A 70 -3.95 -5.95 -28.07
N ARG A 71 -3.27 -5.43 -29.10
CA ARG A 71 -2.02 -4.67 -28.96
C ARG A 71 -2.23 -3.33 -28.27
N ALA A 72 -3.15 -2.52 -28.76
CA ALA A 72 -3.49 -1.22 -28.15
C ALA A 72 -4.00 -1.39 -26.71
N PHE A 73 -4.75 -2.47 -26.45
CA PHE A 73 -5.20 -2.81 -25.10
C PHE A 73 -4.02 -3.11 -24.17
N ALA A 74 -3.06 -3.91 -24.62
CA ALA A 74 -1.89 -4.25 -23.82
C ALA A 74 -0.99 -3.04 -23.59
N GLU A 75 -0.68 -2.28 -24.65
CA GLU A 75 0.15 -1.07 -24.60
C GLU A 75 -0.44 -0.03 -23.63
N GLY A 76 -1.73 0.28 -23.73
CA GLY A 76 -2.35 1.25 -22.84
C GLY A 76 -2.51 0.79 -21.37
N LEU A 77 -2.25 -0.48 -21.08
CA LEU A 77 -2.18 -1.00 -19.71
C LEU A 77 -0.73 -1.25 -19.23
N ASP A 78 0.27 -0.84 -20.00
CA ASP A 78 1.68 -1.16 -19.81
C ASP A 78 1.93 -2.69 -19.68
N ALA A 79 1.09 -3.49 -20.34
CA ALA A 79 1.24 -4.93 -20.40
C ALA A 79 2.15 -5.33 -21.57
N LYS A 80 3.09 -6.24 -21.30
CA LYS A 80 3.92 -6.83 -22.35
C LYS A 80 3.10 -7.83 -23.15
N LEU A 81 3.10 -7.72 -24.48
CA LEU A 81 2.40 -8.64 -25.39
C LEU A 81 3.41 -9.41 -26.25
N THR A 82 3.30 -10.73 -26.25
CA THR A 82 4.05 -11.63 -27.14
C THR A 82 3.09 -12.41 -28.04
N TRP A 83 3.35 -12.42 -29.35
CA TRP A 83 2.59 -13.20 -30.33
C TRP A 83 3.40 -14.43 -30.75
N ASN A 84 2.75 -15.60 -30.78
CA ASN A 84 3.29 -16.82 -31.36
C ASN A 84 2.43 -17.20 -32.58
N ASP A 85 3.04 -17.16 -33.76
CA ASP A 85 2.34 -17.41 -35.01
C ASP A 85 2.04 -18.89 -35.25
N THR A 86 2.92 -19.78 -34.78
CA THR A 86 2.78 -21.23 -34.90
C THR A 86 1.56 -21.73 -34.13
N ASP A 87 1.44 -21.31 -32.87
CA ASP A 87 0.37 -21.75 -31.98
C ASP A 87 -0.87 -20.85 -32.06
N ARG A 88 -0.78 -19.74 -32.82
CA ARG A 88 -1.80 -18.69 -32.91
C ARG A 88 -2.22 -18.16 -31.52
N THR A 89 -1.23 -17.87 -30.68
CA THR A 89 -1.43 -17.42 -29.30
C THR A 89 -0.91 -16.02 -29.02
N ILE A 90 -1.60 -15.33 -28.09
CA ILE A 90 -1.22 -14.04 -27.54
C ILE A 90 -0.95 -14.25 -26.05
N GLN A 91 0.27 -13.99 -25.62
CA GLN A 91 0.65 -13.94 -24.20
C GLN A 91 0.73 -12.49 -23.75
N MET A 92 -0.01 -12.13 -22.71
CA MET A 92 0.05 -10.82 -22.06
C MET A 92 0.61 -10.96 -20.64
N GLU A 93 1.51 -10.07 -20.24
CA GLU A 93 2.14 -10.05 -18.92
C GLU A 93 2.02 -8.66 -18.29
N ARG A 94 1.46 -8.58 -17.08
CA ARG A 94 1.36 -7.34 -16.30
C ARG A 94 1.36 -7.64 -14.80
N ALA A 95 2.15 -6.91 -14.00
CA ALA A 95 2.17 -7.04 -12.54
C ALA A 95 2.31 -8.49 -12.04
N GLY A 96 3.15 -9.31 -12.70
CA GLY A 96 3.33 -10.74 -12.39
C GLY A 96 2.22 -11.68 -12.88
N LEU A 97 1.14 -11.14 -13.44
CA LEU A 97 0.04 -11.91 -14.04
C LEU A 97 0.35 -12.20 -15.51
N THR A 98 0.25 -13.47 -15.90
CA THR A 98 0.34 -13.91 -17.29
C THR A 98 -1.01 -14.42 -17.76
N VAL A 99 -1.43 -13.98 -18.95
CA VAL A 99 -2.65 -14.42 -19.63
C VAL A 99 -2.29 -14.95 -21.00
N LEU A 100 -2.61 -16.21 -21.29
CA LEU A 100 -2.43 -16.84 -22.59
C LEU A 100 -3.77 -17.03 -23.29
N LEU A 101 -3.92 -16.37 -24.43
CA LEU A 101 -5.11 -16.35 -25.26
C LEU A 101 -4.85 -17.07 -26.58
N THR A 102 -5.75 -17.96 -26.99
CA THR A 102 -5.64 -18.67 -28.28
C THR A 102 -6.69 -18.18 -29.25
N VAL A 103 -6.28 -17.83 -30.47
CA VAL A 103 -7.22 -17.39 -31.52
C VAL A 103 -8.24 -18.49 -31.84
N GLY A 104 -9.51 -18.11 -31.97
CA GLY A 104 -10.64 -19.00 -32.21
C GLY A 104 -11.21 -19.67 -30.96
N GLN A 105 -10.58 -19.46 -29.80
CA GLN A 105 -11.01 -19.99 -28.50
C GLN A 105 -11.57 -18.88 -27.61
N ASP A 106 -12.44 -19.26 -26.69
CA ASP A 106 -12.94 -18.44 -25.58
C ASP A 106 -12.41 -18.93 -24.23
N SER A 107 -11.43 -19.84 -24.22
CA SER A 107 -10.77 -20.32 -23.01
C SER A 107 -9.42 -19.63 -22.80
N VAL A 108 -9.05 -19.45 -21.53
CA VAL A 108 -7.84 -18.74 -21.12
C VAL A 108 -7.07 -19.55 -20.08
N THR A 109 -5.73 -19.44 -20.14
CA THR A 109 -4.80 -20.03 -19.17
C THR A 109 -3.77 -18.98 -18.70
N GLY A 110 -3.11 -19.19 -17.56
CA GLY A 110 -2.21 -18.19 -16.97
C GLY A 110 -1.68 -18.51 -15.56
N THR A 111 -0.91 -17.59 -14.97
CA THR A 111 -0.20 -17.75 -13.68
C THR A 111 -1.10 -18.19 -12.52
N TYR A 112 -2.39 -17.82 -12.58
CA TYR A 112 -3.44 -18.25 -11.63
C TYR A 112 -4.76 -18.58 -12.33
N VAL A 113 -4.72 -18.89 -13.63
CA VAL A 113 -5.91 -19.04 -14.47
C VAL A 113 -5.86 -20.40 -15.14
N LYS A 114 -6.80 -21.29 -14.78
CA LYS A 114 -6.98 -22.56 -15.49
C LYS A 114 -8.43 -22.70 -15.93
N GLY A 115 -8.68 -22.51 -17.23
CA GLY A 115 -9.97 -22.79 -17.84
C GLY A 115 -11.03 -21.72 -17.63
N ILE A 116 -10.64 -20.45 -17.44
CA ILE A 116 -11.61 -19.34 -17.42
C ILE A 116 -12.17 -19.17 -18.82
N LYS A 117 -13.51 -19.05 -18.91
CA LYS A 117 -14.24 -18.81 -20.15
C LYS A 117 -14.51 -17.31 -20.32
N LEU A 118 -14.08 -16.77 -21.46
CA LEU A 118 -14.35 -15.41 -21.89
C LEU A 118 -15.77 -15.30 -22.48
N PRO A 119 -16.37 -14.09 -22.44
CA PRO A 119 -17.70 -13.86 -22.99
C PRO A 119 -17.75 -13.87 -24.53
N ALA A 120 -16.60 -13.83 -25.20
CA ALA A 120 -16.47 -14.01 -26.65
C ALA A 120 -15.10 -14.62 -26.99
N LYS A 121 -14.97 -15.12 -28.22
CA LYS A 121 -13.72 -15.72 -28.71
C LYS A 121 -12.69 -14.66 -29.04
N VAL A 122 -11.41 -14.99 -28.90
CA VAL A 122 -10.33 -14.20 -29.50
C VAL A 122 -10.36 -14.40 -31.01
N VAL A 123 -10.32 -13.31 -31.78
CA VAL A 123 -10.44 -13.37 -33.25
C VAL A 123 -9.41 -12.52 -33.93
N ILE A 124 -9.08 -12.86 -35.18
CA ILE A 124 -8.30 -11.99 -36.06
C ILE A 124 -9.24 -11.42 -37.13
N LYS A 125 -9.25 -10.09 -37.29
CA LYS A 125 -9.96 -9.38 -38.37
C LYS A 125 -8.98 -8.50 -39.12
N GLN A 126 -8.87 -8.72 -40.43
CA GLN A 126 -7.95 -8.00 -41.33
C GLN A 126 -6.51 -7.93 -40.78
N GLY A 127 -6.00 -9.06 -40.30
CA GLY A 127 -4.63 -9.17 -39.77
C GLY A 127 -4.43 -8.68 -38.33
N GLN A 128 -5.44 -8.11 -37.68
CA GLN A 128 -5.35 -7.64 -36.29
C GLN A 128 -6.13 -8.54 -35.33
N ALA A 129 -5.52 -8.88 -34.20
CA ALA A 129 -6.17 -9.63 -33.13
C ALA A 129 -7.08 -8.75 -32.27
N PHE A 130 -8.27 -9.27 -31.95
CA PHE A 130 -9.27 -8.66 -31.09
C PHE A 130 -9.61 -9.57 -29.92
N ILE A 131 -9.81 -8.95 -28.76
CA ILE A 131 -10.08 -9.63 -27.50
C ILE A 131 -11.30 -9.03 -26.80
N PRO A 132 -12.03 -9.82 -25.97
CA PRO A 132 -13.09 -9.31 -25.11
C PRO A 132 -12.51 -8.40 -24.02
N ALA A 133 -12.74 -7.09 -24.11
CA ALA A 133 -12.06 -6.09 -23.28
C ALA A 133 -12.20 -6.38 -21.78
N LYS A 134 -13.46 -6.53 -21.30
CA LYS A 134 -13.73 -6.78 -19.89
C LYS A 134 -13.12 -8.09 -19.38
N GLY A 135 -13.31 -9.17 -20.13
CA GLY A 135 -12.86 -10.50 -19.71
C GLY A 135 -11.34 -10.57 -19.57
N VAL A 136 -10.59 -9.94 -20.48
CA VAL A 136 -9.13 -9.90 -20.39
C VAL A 136 -8.63 -8.87 -19.36
N ALA A 137 -9.32 -7.72 -19.24
CA ALA A 137 -8.99 -6.72 -18.21
C ALA A 137 -9.06 -7.29 -16.79
N ASP A 138 -10.13 -8.03 -16.47
CA ASP A 138 -10.28 -8.64 -15.14
C ASP A 138 -9.10 -9.57 -14.81
N LEU A 139 -8.59 -10.32 -15.80
CA LEU A 139 -7.47 -11.25 -15.64
C LEU A 139 -6.11 -10.59 -15.50
N LEU A 140 -5.96 -9.34 -15.96
CA LEU A 140 -4.74 -8.53 -15.83
C LEU A 140 -4.84 -7.50 -14.70
N ALA A 141 -5.74 -7.74 -13.73
CA ALA A 141 -6.03 -6.84 -12.62
C ALA A 141 -6.33 -5.41 -13.09
N ALA A 142 -7.24 -5.25 -14.06
CA ALA A 142 -7.74 -3.97 -14.54
C ALA A 142 -9.28 -3.91 -14.42
N ASN A 143 -9.81 -2.70 -14.23
CA ASN A 143 -11.24 -2.42 -14.23
C ASN A 143 -11.69 -2.00 -15.63
N THR A 144 -12.93 -2.31 -15.98
CA THR A 144 -13.56 -1.87 -17.23
C THR A 144 -14.86 -1.12 -16.95
N THR A 145 -15.02 0.06 -17.52
CA THR A 145 -16.22 0.89 -17.43
C THR A 145 -16.76 1.20 -18.82
N TRP A 146 -18.08 1.16 -18.97
CA TRP A 146 -18.76 1.48 -20.22
C TRP A 146 -19.44 2.85 -20.14
N GLU A 147 -19.26 3.67 -21.16
CA GLU A 147 -19.89 4.98 -21.32
C GLU A 147 -20.87 4.93 -22.50
N ASN A 148 -22.15 5.17 -22.21
CA ASN A 148 -23.24 4.89 -23.16
C ASN A 148 -23.32 5.89 -24.33
N THR A 149 -23.16 7.18 -24.09
CA THR A 149 -23.45 8.24 -25.08
C THR A 149 -22.42 8.23 -26.21
N GLY A 150 -21.13 8.16 -25.86
CA GLY A 150 -20.01 8.04 -26.79
C GLY A 150 -19.72 6.61 -27.21
N ARG A 151 -20.40 5.61 -26.63
CA ARG A 151 -20.13 4.18 -26.83
C ARG A 151 -18.65 3.85 -26.60
N LYS A 152 -18.15 4.23 -25.43
CA LYS A 152 -16.73 4.06 -25.07
C LYS A 152 -16.56 2.98 -24.03
N VAL A 153 -15.48 2.22 -24.17
CA VAL A 153 -14.99 1.33 -23.13
C VAL A 153 -13.70 1.93 -22.56
N PHE A 154 -13.71 2.19 -21.26
CA PHE A 154 -12.57 2.66 -20.49
C PHE A 154 -12.00 1.48 -19.72
N ILE A 155 -10.71 1.23 -19.86
CA ILE A 155 -9.99 0.20 -19.12
C ILE A 155 -8.87 0.88 -18.35
N GLN A 156 -8.78 0.60 -17.05
CA GLN A 156 -7.75 1.15 -16.19
C GLN A 156 -7.19 0.06 -15.29
N ALA A 157 -5.87 -0.05 -15.26
CA ALA A 157 -5.14 -0.85 -14.31
C ALA A 157 -5.61 -0.59 -12.88
N LYS A 158 -5.84 -1.66 -12.09
CA LYS A 158 -5.95 -1.50 -10.64
C LYS A 158 -4.60 -1.00 -10.12
N ALA A 159 -4.66 -0.09 -9.16
CA ALA A 159 -3.48 0.42 -8.48
C ALA A 159 -2.70 -0.77 -7.89
N GLU A 160 -1.38 -0.78 -8.08
CA GLU A 160 -0.54 -1.86 -7.58
C GLU A 160 -0.45 -1.74 -6.06
N THR A 161 -0.84 -2.82 -5.36
CA THR A 161 -0.69 -2.92 -3.91
C THR A 161 0.78 -3.14 -3.58
N VAL A 162 1.34 -2.26 -2.76
CA VAL A 162 2.67 -2.45 -2.17
C VAL A 162 2.52 -3.37 -0.95
N SER A 163 3.09 -4.56 -1.03
CA SER A 163 3.01 -5.57 0.03
C SER A 163 4.35 -5.81 0.72
N HIS A 164 4.35 -5.91 2.04
CA HIS A 164 5.51 -6.25 2.87
C HIS A 164 5.16 -7.39 3.82
N GLN A 165 6.06 -8.36 3.96
CA GLN A 165 5.92 -9.49 4.88
C GLN A 165 7.14 -9.60 5.78
N PHE A 166 6.92 -9.82 7.08
CA PHE A 166 7.98 -9.96 8.09
C PHE A 166 7.70 -11.16 9.01
N SER A 167 8.61 -12.13 9.05
CA SER A 167 8.58 -13.26 10.01
C SER A 167 9.68 -13.19 11.06
N PHE A 168 10.53 -12.16 10.99
CA PHE A 168 11.67 -11.94 11.89
C PHE A 168 12.67 -13.09 12.05
N ASP A 169 12.56 -14.21 11.35
CA ASP A 169 13.45 -15.37 11.48
C ASP A 169 14.90 -15.06 11.08
N GLN A 170 15.09 -14.08 10.19
CA GLN A 170 16.41 -13.69 9.68
C GLN A 170 16.93 -12.38 10.29
N GLY A 171 16.06 -11.54 10.86
CA GLY A 171 16.45 -10.23 11.37
C GLY A 171 15.29 -9.46 11.97
N GLN A 172 15.57 -8.24 12.45
CA GLN A 172 14.56 -7.32 12.97
C GLN A 172 13.90 -6.50 11.85
N ASP A 173 14.42 -6.60 10.63
CA ASP A 173 13.91 -5.94 9.42
C ASP A 173 13.68 -4.43 9.58
N GLY A 174 14.50 -3.77 10.41
CA GLY A 174 14.43 -2.33 10.66
C GLY A 174 13.14 -1.88 11.36
N TRP A 175 12.46 -2.78 12.08
CA TRP A 175 11.46 -2.40 13.06
C TRP A 175 12.13 -1.76 14.28
N GLU A 176 11.48 -0.77 14.87
CA GLU A 176 11.94 -0.08 16.07
C GLU A 176 10.91 -0.29 17.19
N GLY A 177 11.36 -0.32 18.44
CA GLY A 177 10.49 -0.40 19.62
C GLY A 177 10.59 0.85 20.47
N GLY A 178 9.50 1.20 21.14
CA GLY A 178 9.40 2.39 21.97
C GLY A 178 8.42 2.21 23.14
N PHE A 179 8.52 3.15 24.08
CA PHE A 179 7.75 3.17 25.33
C PHE A 179 7.24 4.59 25.56
N ALA A 180 5.96 4.74 25.85
CA ALA A 180 5.29 6.01 26.13
C ALA A 180 4.37 5.87 27.35
N ASP A 181 3.82 6.98 27.77
CA ASP A 181 2.93 7.16 28.93
C ASP A 181 3.59 6.69 30.23
N LEU A 182 4.81 7.20 30.43
CA LEU A 182 5.63 7.00 31.60
C LEU A 182 6.37 8.30 31.99
N PRO A 183 6.67 8.52 33.29
CA PRO A 183 7.46 9.66 33.73
C PRO A 183 8.83 9.68 33.07
N VAL A 184 9.35 10.87 32.75
CA VAL A 184 10.73 11.02 32.23
C VAL A 184 11.75 10.56 33.27
N ALA A 185 11.46 10.75 34.56
CA ALA A 185 12.31 10.33 35.67
C ALA A 185 12.01 8.91 36.18
N TYR A 186 11.46 8.04 35.33
CA TYR A 186 11.15 6.66 35.71
C TYR A 186 12.40 5.90 36.18
N ASN A 187 12.21 4.95 37.11
CA ASN A 187 13.29 4.07 37.55
C ASN A 187 13.38 2.84 36.63
N PRO A 188 14.47 2.67 35.86
CA PRO A 188 14.58 1.58 34.90
C PRO A 188 14.50 0.18 35.53
N ASN A 189 14.91 0.04 36.78
CA ASN A 189 14.95 -1.25 37.50
C ASN A 189 13.57 -1.76 37.93
N ILE A 190 12.54 -0.90 37.92
CA ILE A 190 11.18 -1.30 38.30
C ILE A 190 10.22 -1.30 37.12
N TYR A 191 10.58 -0.65 36.02
CA TYR A 191 9.81 -0.64 34.77
C TYR A 191 10.21 -1.80 33.85
N ASN A 192 11.43 -2.34 33.93
CA ASN A 192 11.86 -3.52 33.17
C ASN A 192 11.56 -3.44 31.66
N LEU A 193 11.78 -2.26 31.07
CA LEU A 193 11.48 -2.00 29.66
C LEU A 193 12.48 -2.74 28.76
N GLU A 194 11.99 -3.61 27.89
CA GLU A 194 12.80 -4.36 26.93
C GLU A 194 12.12 -4.36 25.57
N PHE A 195 12.87 -3.95 24.54
CA PHE A 195 12.56 -4.25 23.15
C PHE A 195 13.74 -5.01 22.56
N ARG A 196 13.46 -6.18 22.00
CA ARG A 196 14.45 -6.92 21.21
C ARG A 196 13.79 -7.91 20.28
N ARG A 197 14.48 -8.28 19.22
CA ARG A 197 14.23 -9.54 18.53
C ARG A 197 14.66 -10.72 19.42
N GLY A 198 13.84 -11.77 19.49
CA GLY A 198 14.16 -12.98 20.26
C GLY A 198 13.35 -14.19 19.82
N LEU A 199 13.80 -15.39 20.20
CA LEU A 199 12.97 -16.60 20.06
C LEU A 199 11.68 -16.39 20.84
N ILE A 200 10.55 -16.70 20.21
CA ILE A 200 9.26 -16.74 20.88
C ILE A 200 9.29 -17.91 21.87
N ASP A 201 8.78 -17.72 23.08
CA ASP A 201 8.82 -18.71 24.15
C ASP A 201 7.75 -19.79 23.96
N LEU A 202 7.88 -20.56 22.88
CA LEU A 202 7.08 -21.73 22.57
C LEU A 202 7.87 -22.98 22.95
N SER A 203 7.16 -24.02 23.39
CA SER A 203 7.74 -25.34 23.67
C SER A 203 8.58 -25.83 22.49
N ASP A 204 9.83 -26.18 22.77
CA ASP A 204 10.83 -26.66 21.80
C ASP A 204 11.16 -25.72 20.63
N ASN A 205 10.85 -24.43 20.73
CA ASN A 205 11.19 -23.48 19.66
C ASN A 205 12.71 -23.32 19.48
N LYS A 206 13.17 -23.43 18.23
CA LYS A 206 14.57 -23.21 17.83
C LYS A 206 14.74 -22.23 16.68
N SER A 207 13.66 -21.83 16.02
CA SER A 207 13.74 -21.13 14.74
C SER A 207 12.73 -20.02 14.54
N ASN A 208 11.62 -19.98 15.28
CA ASN A 208 10.64 -18.90 15.18
C ASN A 208 11.05 -17.73 16.07
N TYR A 209 11.37 -16.59 15.45
CA TYR A 209 11.70 -15.35 16.15
C TYR A 209 10.56 -14.34 16.05
N GLY A 210 10.40 -13.52 17.08
CA GLY A 210 9.50 -12.38 17.06
C GLY A 210 10.13 -11.13 17.66
N LEU A 211 9.43 -10.01 17.53
CA LEU A 211 9.76 -8.77 18.24
C LEU A 211 9.15 -8.83 19.63
N LYS A 212 10.01 -8.98 20.65
CA LYS A 212 9.60 -9.04 22.04
C LYS A 212 9.48 -7.63 22.62
N MET A 213 8.36 -7.39 23.29
CA MET A 213 8.15 -6.24 24.18
C MET A 213 7.97 -6.74 25.61
N VAL A 214 8.66 -6.10 26.55
CA VAL A 214 8.48 -6.31 28.00
C VAL A 214 8.36 -4.95 28.68
N GLY A 215 7.45 -4.86 29.64
CA GLY A 215 7.36 -3.69 30.51
C GLY A 215 6.50 -3.98 31.72
N MET A 216 6.94 -3.47 32.86
CA MET A 216 6.18 -3.40 34.10
C MET A 216 5.48 -2.05 34.13
N ASN A 217 4.16 -2.06 34.03
CA ASN A 217 3.36 -0.84 34.11
C ASN A 217 3.39 -0.31 35.55
N ARG A 218 4.01 0.86 35.74
CA ARG A 218 4.05 1.60 37.00
C ARG A 218 3.41 2.99 36.89
N SER A 219 2.96 3.34 35.69
CA SER A 219 2.34 4.63 35.37
C SER A 219 0.82 4.54 35.23
N ASP A 220 0.23 3.35 35.44
CA ASP A 220 -1.19 3.03 35.21
C ASP A 220 -1.63 3.09 33.74
N ASP A 221 -0.73 3.49 32.83
CA ASP A 221 -1.05 3.64 31.40
C ASP A 221 0.13 3.35 30.46
N LEU A 222 1.10 2.53 30.88
CA LEU A 222 2.29 2.25 30.06
C LEU A 222 1.92 1.77 28.65
N PHE A 223 2.33 2.53 27.64
CA PHE A 223 2.18 2.16 26.24
C PHE A 223 3.50 1.63 25.67
N MET A 224 3.49 0.36 25.26
CA MET A 224 4.64 -0.29 24.62
C MET A 224 4.33 -0.49 23.15
N PHE A 225 5.22 -0.06 22.24
CA PHE A 225 4.93 -0.17 20.80
C PHE A 225 6.13 -0.58 19.98
N VAL A 226 5.83 -1.13 18.81
CA VAL A 226 6.77 -1.33 17.71
C VAL A 226 6.28 -0.57 16.49
N THR A 227 7.21 -0.07 15.69
CA THR A 227 6.89 0.68 14.47
C THR A 227 7.84 0.31 13.33
N LYS A 228 7.31 0.40 12.11
CA LYS A 228 8.07 0.20 10.89
C LYS A 228 7.76 1.29 9.88
N LYS A 229 8.82 1.95 9.40
CA LYS A 229 8.75 2.86 8.27
C LYS A 229 8.63 2.08 6.96
N ILE A 230 7.63 2.46 6.16
CA ILE A 230 7.46 2.09 4.77
C ILE A 230 7.81 3.31 3.92
N SER A 231 8.66 3.12 2.91
CA SER A 231 9.15 4.17 2.01
C SER A 231 8.93 3.76 0.56
N GLY A 232 9.07 4.71 -0.37
CA GLY A 232 8.89 4.44 -1.80
C GLY A 232 7.44 4.52 -2.28
N LEU A 233 6.55 5.08 -1.44
CA LEU A 233 5.18 5.39 -1.84
C LEU A 233 5.15 6.68 -2.66
N GLU A 234 4.05 6.92 -3.37
CA GLU A 234 3.81 8.21 -4.00
C GLU A 234 3.57 9.27 -2.92
N PRO A 235 4.26 10.43 -2.94
CA PRO A 235 4.05 11.50 -1.96
C PRO A 235 2.62 12.05 -1.99
N LYS A 236 2.04 12.31 -0.81
CA LYS A 236 0.69 12.88 -0.66
C LYS A 236 -0.43 12.06 -1.32
N LYS A 237 -0.17 10.81 -1.65
CA LYS A 237 -1.16 9.88 -2.21
C LYS A 237 -1.93 9.22 -1.07
N THR A 238 -3.24 9.09 -1.26
CA THR A 238 -4.09 8.37 -0.32
C THR A 238 -3.98 6.87 -0.60
N TYR A 239 -3.83 6.07 0.44
CA TYR A 239 -3.76 4.62 0.40
C TYR A 239 -4.88 4.01 1.25
N ASP A 240 -5.46 2.93 0.76
CA ASP A 240 -6.13 1.94 1.60
C ASP A 240 -5.05 0.99 2.13
N ALA A 241 -4.79 1.05 3.43
CA ALA A 241 -3.75 0.35 4.13
C ALA A 241 -4.33 -0.78 5.00
N SER A 242 -3.69 -1.94 5.01
CA SER A 242 -4.01 -3.03 5.93
C SER A 242 -2.75 -3.56 6.60
N VAL A 243 -2.89 -4.00 7.85
CA VAL A 243 -1.90 -4.81 8.55
C VAL A 243 -2.58 -6.03 9.14
N ALA A 244 -1.99 -7.20 8.96
CA ALA A 244 -2.35 -8.43 9.65
C ALA A 244 -1.10 -8.97 10.34
N PHE A 245 -1.25 -9.50 11.54
CA PHE A 245 -0.12 -9.97 12.35
C PHE A 245 -0.53 -11.03 13.35
N LYS A 246 0.46 -11.72 13.93
CA LYS A 246 0.28 -12.60 15.09
C LYS A 246 0.86 -11.92 16.32
N LEU A 247 0.02 -11.72 17.32
CA LEU A 247 0.46 -11.42 18.67
C LEU A 247 0.66 -12.75 19.40
N TYR A 248 1.80 -12.92 20.06
CA TYR A 248 2.02 -14.03 20.98
C TYR A 248 1.87 -13.56 22.42
N THR A 249 0.98 -14.22 23.15
CA THR A 249 0.64 -13.96 24.55
C THR A 249 0.42 -15.29 25.27
N ASP A 250 0.63 -15.34 26.58
CA ASP A 250 0.48 -16.50 27.45
C ASP A 250 -0.55 -16.28 28.57
N VAL A 251 -1.38 -15.23 28.45
CA VAL A 251 -2.27 -14.74 29.51
C VAL A 251 -3.69 -15.34 29.41
N PRO A 252 -4.13 -16.18 30.39
CA PRO A 252 -5.51 -16.66 30.47
C PRO A 252 -6.54 -15.55 30.68
N GLY A 253 -7.79 -15.83 30.28
CA GLY A 253 -8.92 -14.95 30.54
C GLY A 253 -9.40 -15.00 31.99
N GLY A 254 -10.09 -13.95 32.43
CA GLY A 254 -10.74 -13.88 33.75
C GLY A 254 -9.79 -13.73 34.94
N MET A 255 -8.52 -13.41 34.70
CA MET A 255 -7.54 -13.19 35.76
C MET A 255 -7.76 -11.85 36.47
N ILE A 256 -7.54 -11.82 37.78
CA ILE A 256 -7.60 -10.59 38.57
C ILE A 256 -6.17 -10.04 38.67
N GLY A 257 -6.00 -8.76 38.28
CA GLY A 257 -4.74 -8.03 38.40
C GLY A 257 -4.90 -6.71 39.17
N ALA A 258 -3.79 -6.03 39.43
CA ALA A 258 -3.78 -4.68 39.98
C ALA A 258 -4.11 -3.66 38.88
N GLY A 259 -4.93 -2.66 39.20
CA GLY A 259 -5.54 -1.72 38.23
C GLY A 259 -6.62 -2.41 37.38
N GLY A 260 -6.21 -3.40 36.59
CA GLY A 260 -7.05 -4.19 35.70
C GLY A 260 -6.55 -5.62 35.54
N SER A 261 -7.24 -6.42 34.74
CA SER A 261 -6.82 -7.78 34.42
C SER A 261 -5.62 -7.80 33.48
N PRO A 262 -4.65 -8.71 33.68
CA PRO A 262 -3.48 -8.84 32.80
C PRO A 262 -3.83 -9.20 31.35
N GLY A 263 -5.03 -9.78 31.12
CA GLY A 263 -5.52 -10.18 29.79
C GLY A 263 -6.40 -9.12 29.14
N GLU A 264 -7.56 -8.85 29.73
CA GLU A 264 -8.61 -8.00 29.16
C GLU A 264 -8.35 -6.51 29.32
N SER A 265 -7.51 -6.10 30.28
CA SER A 265 -7.17 -4.69 30.52
C SER A 265 -5.84 -4.28 29.87
N VAL A 266 -5.24 -5.17 29.07
CA VAL A 266 -4.10 -4.85 28.20
C VAL A 266 -4.60 -4.88 26.76
N TYR A 267 -4.83 -3.69 26.21
CA TYR A 267 -5.45 -3.50 24.90
C TYR A 267 -4.40 -3.41 23.81
N ILE A 268 -4.60 -4.10 22.71
CA ILE A 268 -3.70 -4.05 21.56
C ILE A 268 -4.20 -3.00 20.60
N LYS A 269 -3.33 -2.06 20.26
CA LYS A 269 -3.58 -0.93 19.38
C LYS A 269 -2.81 -1.15 18.08
N ALA A 270 -3.44 -0.87 16.95
CA ALA A 270 -2.76 -0.85 15.67
C ALA A 270 -3.24 0.34 14.83
N GLY A 271 -2.34 0.90 14.03
CA GLY A 271 -2.63 2.07 13.20
C GLY A 271 -1.56 2.32 12.15
N PHE A 272 -1.84 3.32 11.32
CA PHE A 272 -0.90 3.86 10.36
C PHE A 272 -0.82 5.37 10.53
N VAL A 273 0.38 5.94 10.46
CA VAL A 273 0.61 7.38 10.57
C VAL A 273 1.61 7.88 9.52
N ALA A 274 1.51 9.16 9.17
CA ALA A 274 2.39 9.80 8.19
C ALA A 274 3.68 10.39 8.82
N THR A 275 3.72 10.48 10.15
CA THR A 275 4.85 10.99 10.94
C THR A 275 5.44 9.83 11.73
N LYS A 276 6.77 9.82 11.91
CA LYS A 276 7.44 8.79 12.71
C LYS A 276 6.85 8.76 14.14
N PRO A 277 6.36 7.61 14.63
CA PRO A 277 5.94 7.47 16.01
C PRO A 277 7.13 7.62 16.97
N GLU A 278 7.02 8.54 17.91
CA GLU A 278 8.04 8.85 18.90
C GLU A 278 7.39 9.18 20.24
N ALA A 279 8.05 8.78 21.33
CA ALA A 279 7.69 9.19 22.66
C ALA A 279 8.34 10.55 22.94
N LEU A 280 7.54 11.61 22.96
CA LEU A 280 7.98 12.98 23.16
C LEU A 280 7.86 13.40 24.62
N ARG A 281 8.86 14.10 25.11
CA ARG A 281 8.82 14.70 26.45
C ARG A 281 7.79 15.85 26.47
N LEU A 282 6.86 15.78 27.40
CA LEU A 282 5.92 16.86 27.74
C LEU A 282 6.09 17.23 29.21
N ASP A 283 6.39 18.51 29.48
CA ASP A 283 6.77 18.98 30.82
C ASP A 283 5.58 19.18 31.78
N HIS A 284 4.34 19.22 31.28
CA HIS A 284 3.15 19.51 32.08
C HIS A 284 1.98 18.64 31.62
N VAL A 285 2.10 17.33 31.82
CA VAL A 285 0.98 16.40 31.65
C VAL A 285 0.27 16.31 33.01
N HIS A 286 -1.05 16.52 33.04
CA HIS A 286 -1.89 16.54 34.26
C HIS A 286 -1.49 17.52 35.38
N GLY A 287 -0.60 18.49 35.12
CA GLY A 287 -0.11 19.42 36.14
C GLY A 287 0.99 18.84 37.04
N GLU A 288 1.57 17.71 36.63
CA GLU A 288 2.57 16.93 37.37
C GLU A 288 3.97 16.99 36.71
N GLU A 289 4.83 16.04 37.09
CA GLU A 289 6.17 15.79 36.56
C GLU A 289 6.18 15.52 35.04
N PRO A 290 7.32 15.70 34.33
CA PRO A 290 7.40 15.50 32.90
C PRO A 290 7.18 14.02 32.52
N TYR A 291 6.42 13.78 31.44
CA TYR A 291 6.14 12.44 30.89
C TYR A 291 6.66 12.30 29.46
N PHE A 292 6.96 11.06 29.06
CA PHE A 292 7.08 10.69 27.66
C PHE A 292 5.70 10.30 27.13
N ILE A 293 5.17 11.03 26.16
CA ILE A 293 3.85 10.80 25.56
C ILE A 293 4.01 10.51 24.07
N LEU A 294 3.24 9.57 23.53
CA LEU A 294 3.27 9.23 22.11
C LEU A 294 2.81 10.43 21.26
N ASN A 295 3.51 10.72 20.17
CA ASN A 295 3.10 11.76 19.20
C ASN A 295 2.01 11.30 18.20
N ALA A 296 1.18 10.34 18.59
CA ALA A 296 0.06 9.81 17.81
C ALA A 296 -1.11 9.53 18.75
N ASP A 297 -2.34 9.76 18.29
CA ASP A 297 -3.54 9.52 19.08
C ASP A 297 -3.89 8.02 19.09
N LYS A 298 -3.51 7.34 20.16
CA LYS A 298 -3.86 5.93 20.41
C LYS A 298 -5.20 5.72 21.11
N GLY A 299 -5.85 6.81 21.52
CA GLY A 299 -6.95 6.78 22.46
C GLY A 299 -6.47 6.45 23.88
N ASN A 300 -7.32 5.81 24.66
CA ASN A 300 -6.98 5.41 26.03
C ASN A 300 -7.62 4.05 26.33
N GLN A 301 -6.80 3.06 26.68
CA GLN A 301 -7.23 1.72 27.04
C GLN A 301 -8.18 1.12 26.00
N ALA A 302 -9.44 0.83 26.34
CA ALA A 302 -10.41 0.27 25.40
C ALA A 302 -10.84 1.24 24.28
N GLN A 303 -10.66 2.55 24.47
CA GLN A 303 -11.16 3.60 23.57
C GLN A 303 -10.24 3.81 22.38
N ASP A 304 -10.82 3.90 21.19
CA ASP A 304 -10.09 4.18 19.96
C ASP A 304 -9.56 5.62 19.93
N GLY A 305 -8.33 5.79 19.43
CA GLY A 305 -7.79 7.09 19.04
C GLY A 305 -8.05 7.38 17.56
N ALA A 306 -7.73 8.59 17.12
CA ALA A 306 -7.77 8.97 15.71
C ALA A 306 -6.76 8.18 14.86
N ASP A 307 -5.56 7.91 15.41
CA ASP A 307 -4.45 7.32 14.67
C ASP A 307 -4.34 5.80 14.88
N LEU A 308 -4.63 5.30 16.09
CA LEU A 308 -4.62 3.86 16.37
C LEU A 308 -5.98 3.39 16.90
N LYS A 309 -6.38 2.18 16.49
CA LYS A 309 -7.61 1.52 16.92
C LYS A 309 -7.31 0.32 17.80
N ASN A 310 -8.24 0.04 18.73
CA ASN A 310 -8.23 -1.18 19.50
C ASN A 310 -8.54 -2.39 18.60
N VAL A 311 -7.62 -3.34 18.51
CA VAL A 311 -7.73 -4.55 17.68
C VAL A 311 -7.83 -5.83 18.49
N GLY A 312 -7.82 -5.74 19.83
CA GLY A 312 -7.93 -6.89 20.70
C GLY A 312 -7.26 -6.68 22.05
N ASN A 313 -6.98 -7.78 22.73
CA ASN A 313 -6.37 -7.81 24.05
C ASN A 313 -5.42 -9.00 24.21
N MET A 314 -4.81 -9.15 25.39
CA MET A 314 -3.79 -10.16 25.67
C MET A 314 -4.34 -11.57 25.98
N VAL A 315 -5.66 -11.77 26.04
CA VAL A 315 -6.21 -13.09 26.39
C VAL A 315 -5.86 -14.15 25.33
N VAL A 316 -5.30 -15.28 25.75
CA VAL A 316 -5.00 -16.42 24.86
C VAL A 316 -6.26 -16.96 24.17
N PRO A 317 -6.14 -17.54 22.95
CA PRO A 317 -7.28 -18.12 22.25
C PRO A 317 -7.80 -19.43 22.89
N ASP A 318 -6.96 -20.18 23.59
CA ASP A 318 -7.32 -21.43 24.28
C ASP A 318 -6.67 -21.48 25.67
N ASP A 319 -7.44 -21.31 26.74
CA ASP A 319 -6.94 -21.30 28.12
C ASP A 319 -6.56 -22.68 28.65
N SER A 320 -6.83 -23.76 27.90
CA SER A 320 -6.41 -25.11 28.23
C SER A 320 -4.97 -25.44 27.80
N VAL A 321 -4.35 -24.56 27.00
CA VAL A 321 -2.98 -24.71 26.51
C VAL A 321 -2.05 -23.76 27.27
N GLU A 322 -1.06 -24.31 27.97
CA GLU A 322 -0.05 -23.52 28.67
C GLU A 322 0.95 -22.86 27.71
N GLY A 323 1.46 -21.70 28.10
CA GLY A 323 2.52 -20.97 27.39
C GLY A 323 2.03 -20.01 26.31
N PHE A 324 2.97 -19.44 25.57
CA PHE A 324 2.67 -18.46 24.54
C PHE A 324 1.89 -19.07 23.37
N GLN A 325 0.84 -18.38 22.95
CA GLN A 325 -0.02 -18.77 21.83
C GLN A 325 -0.14 -17.64 20.82
N ALA A 326 -0.17 -18.00 19.54
CA ALA A 326 -0.42 -17.06 18.46
C ALA A 326 -1.89 -16.63 18.45
N LYS A 327 -2.12 -15.32 18.48
CA LYS A 327 -3.42 -14.68 18.32
C LYS A 327 -3.40 -13.80 17.08
N PRO A 328 -4.03 -14.22 15.97
CA PRO A 328 -4.13 -13.41 14.76
C PRO A 328 -4.93 -12.13 15.01
N MET A 329 -4.41 -11.01 14.53
CA MET A 329 -5.04 -9.69 14.63
C MET A 329 -4.88 -8.95 13.30
N SER A 330 -5.74 -7.97 13.06
CA SER A 330 -5.64 -7.13 11.87
C SER A 330 -6.26 -5.75 12.07
N HIS A 331 -5.81 -4.81 11.24
CA HIS A 331 -6.35 -3.46 11.16
C HIS A 331 -6.33 -2.96 9.71
N GLN A 332 -7.25 -2.05 9.40
CA GLN A 332 -7.30 -1.34 8.13
C GLN A 332 -7.57 0.13 8.35
N ALA A 333 -6.93 0.98 7.55
CA ALA A 333 -7.12 2.43 7.58
C ALA A 333 -6.99 3.02 6.17
N THR A 334 -7.61 4.17 5.96
CA THR A 334 -7.37 4.99 4.77
C THR A 334 -6.63 6.25 5.19
N LEU A 335 -5.43 6.47 4.67
CA LEU A 335 -4.61 7.62 5.02
C LEU A 335 -3.72 8.10 3.87
N LYS A 336 -3.18 9.31 4.02
CA LYS A 336 -2.30 9.92 3.04
C LYS A 336 -0.84 9.76 3.45
N SER A 337 0.01 9.34 2.51
CA SER A 337 1.47 9.34 2.68
C SER A 337 2.01 10.75 2.87
N ASN A 338 3.15 10.88 3.55
CA ASN A 338 3.76 12.20 3.75
C ASN A 338 4.42 12.74 2.46
N ASP A 339 4.99 13.94 2.55
CA ASP A 339 5.66 14.65 1.45
C ASP A 339 6.87 13.90 0.87
N LYS A 340 7.37 12.87 1.57
CA LYS A 340 8.48 12.01 1.14
C LYS A 340 8.00 10.66 0.61
N GLY A 341 6.69 10.41 0.56
CA GLY A 341 6.18 9.09 0.18
C GLY A 341 6.45 8.03 1.25
N GLU A 342 6.32 8.40 2.52
CA GLU A 342 6.51 7.50 3.65
C GLU A 342 5.20 7.36 4.46
N LEU A 343 5.03 6.17 5.04
CA LEU A 343 4.04 5.85 6.06
C LEU A 343 4.71 5.00 7.14
N PHE A 344 4.15 5.00 8.34
CA PHE A 344 4.61 4.18 9.45
C PHE A 344 3.44 3.32 9.91
N VAL A 345 3.66 2.01 10.02
CA VAL A 345 2.78 1.15 10.80
C VAL A 345 3.20 1.22 12.26
N ILE A 346 2.24 1.20 13.16
CA ILE A 346 2.47 1.12 14.61
C ILE A 346 1.54 0.06 15.20
N ILE A 347 2.09 -0.80 16.03
CA ILE A 347 1.38 -1.82 16.80
C ILE A 347 1.89 -1.73 18.23
N GLY A 348 1.00 -1.68 19.22
CA GLY A 348 1.40 -1.57 20.61
C GLY A 348 0.36 -2.07 21.59
N SER A 349 0.74 -2.15 22.87
CA SER A 349 -0.12 -2.50 23.98
C SER A 349 -0.33 -1.30 24.89
N ASP A 350 -1.59 -0.99 25.17
CA ASP A 350 -2.08 0.06 26.05
C ASP A 350 -2.64 -0.58 27.33
N SER A 351 -1.95 -0.41 28.45
CA SER A 351 -2.15 -1.25 29.64
C SER A 351 -2.82 -0.51 30.78
N GLY A 352 -4.04 -0.91 31.14
CA GLY A 352 -4.64 -0.62 32.44
C GLY A 352 -4.30 -1.66 33.53
N PHE A 353 -3.47 -2.65 33.21
CA PHE A 353 -2.93 -3.60 34.18
C PHE A 353 -1.60 -3.07 34.72
N GLU A 354 -1.52 -2.89 36.05
CA GLU A 354 -0.32 -2.44 36.77
C GLU A 354 0.62 -3.62 37.08
N GLY A 355 1.14 -4.25 36.04
CA GLY A 355 2.03 -5.40 36.20
C GLY A 355 2.97 -5.62 35.02
N LEU A 356 3.72 -6.73 35.10
CA LEU A 356 4.64 -7.13 34.07
C LEU A 356 3.86 -7.73 32.90
N THR A 357 4.03 -7.14 31.73
CA THR A 357 3.47 -7.63 30.47
C THR A 357 4.61 -8.02 29.54
N THR A 358 4.48 -9.18 28.91
CA THR A 358 5.35 -9.63 27.83
C THR A 358 4.49 -10.03 26.64
N TRP A 359 4.87 -9.61 25.44
CA TRP A 359 4.29 -10.12 24.20
C TRP A 359 5.33 -10.17 23.08
N TYR A 360 5.07 -10.99 22.07
CA TYR A 360 5.84 -10.99 20.83
C TYR A 360 4.96 -10.63 19.64
N LEU A 361 5.53 -9.94 18.65
CA LEU A 361 4.94 -9.73 17.34
C LEU A 361 5.68 -10.55 16.29
N ASP A 362 4.92 -11.24 15.45
CA ASP A 362 5.43 -12.04 14.34
C ASP A 362 4.39 -12.12 13.19
N ASP A 363 4.79 -12.67 12.04
CA ASP A 363 3.97 -12.89 10.83
C ASP A 363 3.21 -11.63 10.40
N VAL A 364 3.92 -10.52 10.28
CA VAL A 364 3.34 -9.22 9.92
C VAL A 364 3.24 -9.11 8.39
N GLN A 365 2.01 -8.97 7.88
CA GLN A 365 1.69 -8.62 6.50
C GLN A 365 1.17 -7.19 6.46
N ILE A 366 1.74 -6.34 5.62
CA ILE A 366 1.28 -4.97 5.37
C ILE A 366 0.97 -4.83 3.88
N ASP A 367 -0.23 -4.37 3.55
CA ASP A 367 -0.62 -4.07 2.17
C ASP A 367 -1.05 -2.61 2.04
N LEU A 368 -0.53 -1.90 1.05
CA LEU A 368 -0.82 -0.49 0.77
C LEU A 368 -1.31 -0.34 -0.66
N THR A 369 -2.60 -0.09 -0.84
CA THR A 369 -3.21 0.07 -2.17
C THR A 369 -3.48 1.56 -2.45
N PRO A 370 -2.84 2.18 -3.45
CA PRO A 370 -3.10 3.59 -3.78
C PRO A 370 -4.57 3.77 -4.20
N LYS A 371 -5.24 4.79 -3.66
CA LYS A 371 -6.59 5.16 -4.11
C LYS A 371 -6.51 5.99 -5.39
N GLY A 372 -7.33 5.60 -6.37
CA GLY A 372 -7.46 6.24 -7.68
C GLY A 372 -7.75 7.73 -7.60
#